data_AF-A0A929WAB3-F1
#
_entry.id   AF-A0A929WAB3-F1
#
_cell.length_a   1.000
_cell.length_b   1.000
_cell.length_c   1.000
_cell.angle_alpha   90.00
_cell.angle_beta   90.00
_cell.angle_gamma   90.00
#
_symmetry.space_group_name_H-M   'P 1'
#
loop_
_entity.id
_entity.type
_entity.pdbx_description
1 polymer ?
#
loop_
_entity_poly.entity_id
_entity_poly.type
_entity_poly.pdbx_seq_one_letter_code
_entity_poly.pdbx_strand_id
1 'polypeptide(L)'
;MKETILRTDGTSSRPRYSYRDIWKIAFPLVLSSVVEQLVGMTDTAFLGRVGEVELGASALGGIFFIAVFMLILGFCSGAQILMGRRNGENKPEDIGSVFWHSLIFLTLLSTLLLVGTQCFAPAVLRAIISSDAVY
;
A
#
# COMPACT_ATOMS: atom_id res chain seq x y z
N MET A 1 -11.70 -59.82 19.58
CA MET A 1 -13.04 -59.77 18.98
C MET A 1 -13.34 -58.32 18.61
N LYS A 2 -13.28 -58.00 17.30
CA LYS A 2 -13.72 -56.75 16.65
C LYS A 2 -12.82 -55.52 16.88
N GLU A 3 -11.65 -55.44 16.24
CA GLU A 3 -11.54 -54.67 14.99
C GLU A 3 -12.82 -54.68 14.15
N THR A 4 -13.54 -53.55 14.11
CA THR A 4 -14.48 -53.06 13.07
C THR A 4 -15.18 -51.85 13.69
N ILE A 5 -15.47 -50.80 12.90
CA ILE A 5 -16.19 -49.54 13.22
C ILE A 5 -15.22 -48.45 13.75
N LEU A 6 -14.66 -47.50 12.98
CA LEU A 6 -15.06 -46.87 11.72
C LEU A 6 -13.82 -46.33 10.97
N ARG A 7 -13.49 -46.98 9.85
CA ARG A 7 -12.99 -46.27 8.67
C ARG A 7 -14.19 -45.50 8.11
N THR A 8 -14.23 -44.18 8.28
CA THR A 8 -15.03 -43.32 7.40
C THR A 8 -14.08 -42.66 6.40
N ASP A 9 -14.41 -42.90 5.14
CA ASP A 9 -14.15 -42.12 3.93
C ASP A 9 -12.79 -41.44 3.70
N GLY A 10 -12.11 -41.99 2.70
CA GLY A 10 -11.02 -41.32 2.02
C GLY A 10 -11.45 -40.06 1.28
N THR A 11 -10.46 -39.17 1.13
CA THR A 11 -10.41 -38.00 0.24
C THR A 11 -10.99 -36.69 0.79
N SER A 12 -10.28 -36.08 1.74
CA SER A 12 -10.17 -34.61 1.74
C SER A 12 -9.47 -34.21 0.43
N SER A 13 -10.24 -34.05 -0.64
CA SER A 13 -9.76 -33.57 -1.93
C SER A 13 -9.27 -32.13 -1.75
N ARG A 14 -7.97 -31.98 -1.45
CA ARG A 14 -7.32 -30.66 -1.43
C ARG A 14 -7.66 -29.98 -2.76
N PRO A 15 -8.21 -28.76 -2.78
CA PRO A 15 -8.50 -28.07 -4.03
C PRO A 15 -7.23 -28.05 -4.87
N ARG A 16 -7.28 -28.66 -6.05
CA ARG A 16 -6.15 -28.72 -6.97
C ARG A 16 -6.07 -27.38 -7.68
N TYR A 17 -5.37 -26.43 -7.05
CA TYR A 17 -5.08 -25.14 -7.67
C TYR A 17 -4.33 -25.35 -8.99
N SER A 18 -4.87 -24.77 -10.06
CA SER A 18 -4.26 -24.80 -11.38
C SER A 18 -3.57 -23.47 -11.69
N TYR A 19 -2.58 -23.47 -12.59
CA TYR A 19 -1.97 -22.22 -13.09
C TYR A 19 -3.00 -21.23 -13.64
N ARG A 20 -4.14 -21.74 -14.15
CA ARG A 20 -5.25 -20.91 -14.61
C ARG A 20 -5.87 -20.08 -13.48
N ASP A 21 -5.88 -20.59 -12.25
CA ASP A 21 -6.46 -19.88 -11.09
C ASP A 21 -5.50 -18.81 -10.57
N ILE A 22 -4.19 -19.07 -10.63
CA ILE A 22 -3.15 -18.07 -10.36
C ILE A 22 -3.28 -16.91 -11.36
N TRP A 23 -3.40 -17.21 -12.65
CA TRP A 23 -3.54 -16.19 -13.71
C TRP A 23 -4.80 -15.32 -13.55
N LYS A 24 -5.91 -15.88 -13.08
CA LYS A 24 -7.15 -15.11 -12.82
C LYS A 24 -6.96 -14.01 -11.76
N ILE A 25 -6.06 -14.22 -10.80
CA ILE A 25 -5.77 -13.26 -9.72
C ILE A 25 -4.60 -12.36 -10.11
N ALA A 26 -3.53 -12.94 -10.67
CA ALA A 26 -2.32 -12.22 -11.03
C ALA A 26 -2.53 -11.21 -12.16
N PHE A 27 -3.33 -11.55 -13.18
CA PHE A 27 -3.56 -10.68 -14.33
C PHE A 27 -4.18 -9.31 -13.94
N PRO A 28 -5.31 -9.24 -13.23
CA PRO A 28 -5.86 -7.94 -12.82
C PRO A 28 -4.94 -7.17 -11.86
N LEU A 29 -4.16 -7.88 -11.04
CA LEU A 29 -3.24 -7.26 -10.08
C LEU A 29 -2.07 -6.56 -10.80
N VAL A 30 -1.44 -7.24 -11.76
CA VAL A 30 -0.39 -6.65 -12.61
C VAL A 30 -0.93 -5.49 -13.44
N LEU A 31 -2.12 -5.65 -14.03
CA LEU A 31 -2.75 -4.58 -14.81
C LEU A 31 -3.00 -3.34 -13.95
N SER A 32 -3.45 -3.51 -12.71
CA SER A 32 -3.66 -2.41 -11.76
C SER A 32 -2.36 -1.65 -11.49
N SER A 33 -1.25 -2.35 -11.26
CA SER A 33 0.07 -1.74 -11.06
C SER A 33 0.58 -0.99 -12.30
N VAL A 34 0.31 -1.50 -13.50
CA VAL A 34 0.67 -0.81 -14.75
C VAL A 34 -0.12 0.50 -14.88
N VAL A 35 -1.42 0.47 -14.59
CA VAL A 35 -2.26 1.67 -14.62
C VAL A 35 -1.77 2.71 -13.61
N GLU A 36 -1.44 2.30 -12.39
CA GLU A 36 -0.88 3.18 -11.36
C GLU A 36 0.40 3.88 -11.83
N GLN A 37 1.32 3.15 -12.48
CA GLN A 37 2.55 3.73 -13.02
C GLN A 37 2.28 4.71 -14.17
N LEU A 38 1.29 4.43 -15.02
CA LEU A 38 0.87 5.33 -16.10
C LEU A 38 0.26 6.62 -15.57
N VAL A 39 -0.50 6.57 -14.46
CA VAL A 39 -1.01 7.77 -13.78
C VAL A 39 0.16 8.62 -13.30
N GLY A 40 1.13 8.04 -12.58
CA GLY A 40 2.30 8.79 -12.12
C GLY A 40 3.14 9.40 -13.24
N MET A 41 3.29 8.68 -14.37
CA MET A 41 3.96 9.22 -15.56
C MET A 41 3.18 10.37 -16.18
N THR A 42 1.85 10.27 -16.25
CA THR A 42 0.98 11.30 -16.81
C THR A 42 1.00 12.55 -15.94
N ASP A 43 0.86 12.41 -14.63
CA ASP A 43 0.93 13.53 -13.67
C ASP A 43 2.24 14.30 -13.81
N THR A 44 3.36 13.58 -13.94
CA THR A 44 4.68 14.17 -14.16
C THR A 44 4.77 14.90 -15.50
N ALA A 45 4.20 14.33 -16.57
CA ALA A 45 4.20 14.95 -17.90
C ALA A 45 3.33 16.23 -17.96
N PHE A 46 2.23 16.27 -17.21
CA PHE A 46 1.40 17.47 -17.08
C PHE A 46 2.12 18.57 -16.31
N LEU A 47 2.76 18.24 -15.18
CA LEU A 47 3.61 19.18 -14.44
C LEU A 47 4.79 19.66 -15.30
N GLY A 48 5.31 18.78 -16.16
CA GLY A 48 6.32 19.02 -17.21
C GLY A 48 6.06 20.20 -18.15
N ARG A 49 4.79 20.59 -18.34
CA ARG A 49 4.37 21.63 -19.28
C ARG A 49 4.12 23.00 -18.66
N VAL A 50 4.13 23.13 -17.32
CA VAL A 50 3.68 24.34 -16.62
C VAL A 50 4.82 25.35 -16.34
N GLY A 51 6.09 24.89 -16.36
CA GLY A 51 7.29 25.74 -16.33
C GLY A 51 8.45 25.13 -15.51
N GLU A 52 9.71 25.37 -15.89
CA GLU A 52 10.90 24.74 -15.25
C GLU A 52 11.01 25.03 -13.74
N VAL A 53 10.57 26.21 -13.29
CA VAL A 53 10.61 26.63 -11.88
C VAL A 53 9.56 25.87 -11.04
N GLU A 54 8.35 25.72 -11.56
CA GLU A 54 7.26 24.98 -10.89
C GLU A 54 7.54 23.47 -10.87
N LEU A 55 8.16 22.94 -11.93
CA LEU A 55 8.69 21.57 -12.00
C LEU A 55 9.77 21.30 -10.95
N GLY A 56 10.74 22.21 -10.80
CA GLY A 56 11.82 22.06 -9.83
C GLY A 56 11.29 22.05 -8.38
N ALA A 57 10.35 22.95 -8.08
CA ALA A 57 9.67 22.97 -6.78
C ALA A 57 8.80 21.72 -6.53
N SER A 58 8.06 21.27 -7.55
CA SER A 58 7.23 20.06 -7.46
C SER A 58 8.06 18.78 -7.34
N ALA A 59 9.26 18.72 -7.92
CA ALA A 59 10.16 17.56 -7.78
C ALA A 59 10.66 17.41 -6.33
N LEU A 60 11.04 18.52 -5.70
CA LEU A 60 11.44 18.56 -4.28
C LEU A 60 10.28 18.20 -3.35
N GLY A 61 9.08 18.74 -3.62
CA GLY A 61 7.86 18.35 -2.92
C GLY A 61 7.49 16.87 -3.14
N GLY A 62 7.70 16.35 -4.35
CA GLY A 62 7.45 14.97 -4.72
C GLY A 62 8.34 13.97 -3.98
N ILE A 63 9.63 14.30 -3.77
CA ILE A 63 10.55 13.46 -2.98
C ILE A 63 10.09 13.38 -1.51
N PHE A 64 9.70 14.52 -0.93
CA PHE A 64 9.15 14.57 0.42
C PHE A 64 7.85 13.75 0.53
N PHE A 65 6.95 13.89 -0.45
CA PHE A 65 5.71 13.13 -0.53
C PHE A 65 5.98 11.62 -0.61
N ILE A 66 6.90 11.18 -1.47
CA ILE A 66 7.28 9.76 -1.60
C ILE A 66 7.83 9.21 -0.28
N ALA A 67 8.64 9.98 0.45
CA ALA A 67 9.17 9.54 1.74
C ALA A 67 8.04 9.28 2.77
N VAL A 68 7.08 10.20 2.89
CA VAL A 68 5.92 10.04 3.77
C VAL A 68 5.03 8.88 3.29
N PHE A 69 4.80 8.78 1.99
CA PHE A 69 4.02 7.71 1.37
C PHE A 69 4.62 6.33 1.64
N MET A 70 5.94 6.17 1.54
CA MET A 70 6.63 4.91 1.83
C MET A 70 6.47 4.46 3.29
N LEU A 71 6.43 5.39 4.25
CA LEU A 71 6.14 5.06 5.65
C LEU A 71 4.75 4.45 5.79
N ILE A 72 3.73 5.09 5.21
CA ILE A 72 2.35 4.60 5.25
C ILE A 72 2.22 3.24 4.55
N LEU A 73 2.85 3.09 3.38
CA LEU A 73 2.90 1.82 2.64
C LEU A 73 3.53 0.69 3.47
N GLY A 74 4.61 0.98 4.20
CA GLY A 74 5.26 0.00 5.07
C GLY A 74 4.33 -0.56 6.14
N PHE A 75 3.59 0.31 6.83
CA PHE A 75 2.60 -0.12 7.82
C PHE A 75 1.40 -0.83 7.19
N CYS A 76 0.93 -0.38 6.02
CA CYS A 76 -0.14 -1.03 5.28
C CYS A 76 0.24 -2.47 4.89
N SER A 77 1.44 -2.67 4.35
CA SER A 77 1.99 -3.99 4.02
C SER A 77 2.15 -4.87 5.26
N GLY A 78 2.64 -4.31 6.38
CA GLY A 78 2.71 -5.01 7.66
C GLY A 78 1.35 -5.51 8.16
N ALA A 79 0.29 -4.72 7.99
CA ALA A 79 -1.07 -5.13 8.32
C ALA A 79 -1.54 -6.31 7.45
N GLN A 80 -1.27 -6.28 6.14
CA GLN A 80 -1.59 -7.39 5.23
C GLN A 80 -0.86 -8.67 5.61
N ILE A 81 0.40 -8.59 6.07
CA ILE A 81 1.16 -9.75 6.56
C ILE A 81 0.49 -10.36 7.79
N LEU A 82 0.07 -9.54 8.77
CA LEU A 82 -0.65 -10.02 9.96
C LEU A 82 -1.98 -10.70 9.59
N MET A 83 -2.74 -10.12 8.66
CA MET A 83 -3.97 -10.72 8.16
C MET A 83 -3.71 -12.05 7.44
N GLY A 84 -2.67 -12.10 6.59
CA GLY A 84 -2.24 -13.32 5.90
C GLY A 84 -1.81 -14.43 6.86
N ARG A 85 -1.14 -14.07 7.96
CA ARG A 85 -0.77 -15.01 9.03
C ARG A 85 -2.01 -15.57 9.72
N ARG A 86 -2.99 -14.75 10.10
CA ARG A 86 -4.25 -15.23 10.73
C ARG A 86 -5.07 -16.11 9.79
N ASN A 87 -5.07 -15.76 8.50
CA ASN A 87 -5.65 -16.61 7.45
C ASN A 87 -4.94 -17.97 7.37
N GLY A 88 -3.60 -18.01 7.51
CA GLY A 88 -2.81 -19.25 7.56
C GLY A 88 -2.98 -20.05 8.86
N GLU A 89 -3.30 -19.41 9.98
CA GLU A 89 -3.57 -20.05 11.28
C GLU A 89 -4.98 -20.68 11.38
N ASN A 90 -5.76 -20.68 10.29
CA ASN A 90 -7.18 -21.08 10.25
C ASN A 90 -8.06 -20.30 11.25
N LYS A 91 -7.73 -19.03 11.49
CA LYS A 91 -8.50 -18.10 12.33
C LYS A 91 -9.01 -16.90 11.53
N PRO A 92 -9.84 -17.11 10.49
CA PRO A 92 -10.36 -16.02 9.66
C PRO A 92 -11.20 -15.01 10.45
N GLU A 93 -11.86 -15.44 11.53
CA GLU A 93 -12.65 -14.59 12.43
C GLU A 93 -11.83 -13.46 13.06
N ASP A 94 -10.54 -13.69 13.29
CA ASP A 94 -9.64 -12.70 13.88
C ASP A 94 -9.15 -11.64 12.88
N ILE A 95 -9.28 -11.90 11.56
CA ILE A 95 -8.81 -10.98 10.52
C ILE A 95 -9.53 -9.65 10.60
N GLY A 96 -10.84 -9.67 10.88
CA GLY A 96 -11.65 -8.45 11.00
C GLY A 96 -11.16 -7.53 12.13
N SER A 97 -10.73 -8.11 13.25
CA SER A 97 -10.14 -7.35 14.35
C SER A 97 -8.83 -6.69 13.90
N VAL A 98 -7.91 -7.45 13.29
CA VAL A 98 -6.64 -6.90 12.77
C VAL A 98 -6.90 -5.77 11.78
N PHE A 99 -7.85 -5.96 10.86
CA PHE A 99 -8.23 -4.96 9.86
C PHE A 99 -8.67 -3.64 10.50
N TRP A 100 -9.60 -3.67 11.46
CA TRP A 100 -10.08 -2.46 12.12
C TRP A 100 -9.00 -1.74 12.92
N HIS A 101 -8.16 -2.48 13.65
CA HIS A 101 -7.04 -1.89 14.39
C HIS A 101 -6.04 -1.22 13.43
N SER A 102 -5.67 -1.90 12.35
CA SER A 102 -4.78 -1.35 11.33
C SER A 102 -5.39 -0.14 10.62
N LEU A 103 -6.69 -0.15 10.32
CA LEU A 103 -7.37 0.96 9.66
C LEU A 103 -7.38 2.22 10.54
N ILE A 104 -7.75 2.08 11.81
CA ILE A 104 -7.75 3.19 12.77
C ILE A 104 -6.32 3.71 12.95
N PHE A 105 -5.35 2.82 13.15
CA PHE A 105 -3.94 3.17 13.29
C PHE A 105 -3.41 3.94 12.08
N LEU A 106 -3.64 3.43 10.86
CA LEU A 106 -3.19 4.06 9.62
C LEU A 106 -3.88 5.41 9.39
N THR A 107 -5.16 5.54 9.74
CA THR A 107 -5.89 6.81 9.63
C THR A 107 -5.34 7.87 10.59
N LEU A 108 -5.07 7.48 11.84
CA LEU A 108 -4.44 8.35 12.83
C LEU A 108 -3.02 8.75 12.41
N LEU A 109 -2.23 7.79 11.95
CA LEU A 109 -0.87 8.04 11.44
C LEU A 109 -0.89 8.97 10.23
N SER A 110 -1.79 8.74 9.27
CA SER A 110 -1.96 9.59 8.09
C SER A 110 -2.36 11.02 8.48
N THR A 111 -3.31 11.18 9.41
CA THR A 111 -3.73 12.50 9.91
C THR A 111 -2.57 13.21 10.61
N LEU A 112 -1.82 12.50 11.47
CA LEU A 112 -0.66 13.04 12.17
C LEU A 112 0.43 13.48 11.18
N LEU A 113 0.75 12.65 10.19
CA LEU A 113 1.74 12.96 9.17
C LEU A 113 1.29 14.11 8.27
N LEU A 114 -0.01 14.23 7.97
CA LEU A 114 -0.57 15.34 7.21
C LEU A 114 -0.45 16.64 8.00
N VAL A 115 -0.89 16.67 9.25
CA VAL A 115 -0.77 17.87 10.12
C VAL A 115 0.70 18.24 10.32
N GLY A 116 1.56 17.26 10.60
CA GLY A 116 3.00 17.47 10.71
C GLY A 116 3.59 18.04 9.42
N THR A 117 3.22 17.48 8.28
CA THR A 117 3.64 18.01 6.96
C THR A 117 3.16 19.44 6.78
N GLN A 118 1.92 19.79 7.07
CA GLN A 118 1.42 21.16 6.90
C GLN A 118 2.11 22.18 7.84
N CYS A 119 2.47 21.78 9.06
CA CYS A 119 3.22 22.64 9.98
C CYS A 119 4.68 22.82 9.57
N PHE A 120 5.33 21.75 9.10
CA PHE A 120 6.76 21.77 8.73
C PHE A 120 7.00 22.16 7.27
N ALA A 121 6.02 22.04 6.38
CA ALA A 121 6.10 22.45 4.98
C ALA A 121 6.60 23.89 4.81
N PRO A 122 6.07 24.92 5.49
CA PRO A 122 6.59 26.27 5.35
C PRO A 122 8.05 26.41 5.86
N ALA A 123 8.46 25.62 6.86
CA ALA A 123 9.83 25.63 7.37
C ALA A 123 10.81 24.93 6.41
N VAL A 124 10.42 23.78 5.86
CA VAL A 124 11.20 23.02 4.88
C VAL A 124 11.28 23.80 3.55
N LEU A 125 10.18 24.41 3.11
CA LEU A 125 10.14 25.21 1.89
C LEU A 125 11.03 26.46 2.03
N ARG A 126 11.04 27.13 3.19
CA ARG A 126 11.96 28.25 3.46
C ARG A 126 13.43 27.82 3.56
N ALA A 127 13.71 26.62 4.06
CA ALA A 127 15.07 26.10 4.16
C ALA A 127 15.64 25.64 2.80
N ILE A 128 14.76 25.21 1.88
CA ILE A 128 15.13 24.76 0.53
C ILE A 128 15.12 25.92 -0.48
N ILE A 129 14.22 26.90 -0.32
CA ILE A 129 14.16 28.11 -1.15
C ILE A 129 14.96 29.22 -0.46
N SER A 130 16.27 29.28 -0.72
CA SER A 130 17.15 30.39 -0.35
C SER A 130 17.93 30.94 -1.56
N SER A 131 17.37 30.82 -2.77
CA SER A 131 17.86 31.53 -3.95
C SER A 131 16.83 32.57 -4.40
N ASP A 132 17.31 33.81 -4.46
CA ASP A 132 16.62 35.10 -4.64
C ASP A 132 16.04 35.29 -6.06
N ALA A 133 15.36 34.27 -6.61
CA ALA A 133 14.88 34.27 -8.00
C ALA A 133 13.39 33.93 -8.15
N VAL A 134 12.62 33.87 -7.06
CA VAL A 134 11.16 33.72 -7.10
C VAL A 134 10.53 34.57 -6.00
N TYR A 135 10.59 35.88 -6.19
CA TYR A 135 9.51 36.79 -5.78
C TYR A 135 9.15 37.67 -6.97
#